data_AF-A0A428H6Y2-F1
#
_entry.id   AF-A0A428H6Y2-F1
#
_cell.length_a   1.000
_cell.length_b   1.000
_cell.length_c   1.000
_cell.angle_alpha   90.00
_cell.angle_beta   90.00
_cell.angle_gamma   90.00
#
_symmetry.space_group_name_H-M   'P 1'
#
loop_
_entity.id
_entity.type
_entity.pdbx_description
1 polymer ?
#
loop_
_entity_poly.entity_id
_entity_poly.type
_entity_poly.pdbx_seq_one_letter_code
_entity_poly.pdbx_strand_id
1 'polypeptide(L)'
;MEKFHEKLKVLRKEKGLTQKNLSNMLNISQGAYARWEYGKCEPNFEKLSMLACIFDVSIDFLLSENLEISKETYLKLKEEKKNLFSVRLKELRLQHGFSQEELAEQIGIKQNSYSDWENGKCKPNYEKLEKIADFFGVSLDWLFGRK
;
A
#
# COMPACT_ATOMS: atom_id res chain seq x y z
N MET A 1 -2.20 5.38 -19.68
CA MET A 1 -0.92 4.64 -19.67
C MET A 1 -1.15 3.34 -20.42
N GLU A 2 -0.20 2.88 -21.24
CA GLU A 2 -0.35 1.59 -21.93
C GLU A 2 -0.35 0.45 -20.91
N LYS A 3 -1.25 -0.52 -21.08
CA LYS A 3 -1.39 -1.64 -20.14
C LYS A 3 -0.27 -2.65 -20.32
N PHE A 4 0.01 -3.43 -19.28
CA PHE A 4 1.08 -4.47 -19.31
C PHE A 4 1.05 -5.33 -20.59
N HIS A 5 -0.12 -5.89 -20.93
CA HIS A 5 -0.29 -6.78 -22.08
C HIS A 5 -0.15 -6.09 -23.45
N GLU A 6 -0.52 -4.80 -23.52
CA GLU A 6 -0.34 -3.97 -24.71
C GLU A 6 1.15 -3.70 -24.95
N LYS A 7 1.90 -3.35 -23.90
CA LYS A 7 3.36 -3.17 -23.95
C LYS A 7 4.08 -4.41 -24.46
N LEU A 8 3.71 -5.61 -23.99
CA LEU A 8 4.31 -6.86 -24.48
C LEU A 8 4.16 -6.99 -25.99
N LYS A 9 2.98 -6.65 -26.52
CA LYS A 9 2.69 -6.73 -27.95
C LYS A 9 3.47 -5.68 -28.74
N VAL A 10 3.62 -4.46 -28.22
CA VAL A 10 4.42 -3.41 -28.84
C VAL A 10 5.90 -3.79 -28.86
N LEU A 11 6.49 -4.09 -27.71
CA LEU A 11 7.91 -4.46 -27.58
C LEU A 11 8.27 -5.69 -28.43
N ARG A 12 7.39 -6.71 -28.46
CA ARG A 12 7.61 -7.88 -29.31
C ARG A 12 7.68 -7.49 -30.79
N LYS A 13 6.78 -6.63 -31.26
CA LYS A 13 6.76 -6.16 -32.65
C LYS A 13 7.96 -5.29 -32.98
N GLU A 14 8.38 -4.42 -32.08
CA GLU A 14 9.59 -3.59 -32.23
C GLU A 14 10.87 -4.43 -32.36
N LYS A 15 10.96 -5.55 -31.61
CA LYS A 15 12.04 -6.54 -31.79
C LYS A 15 11.86 -7.46 -33.01
N GLY A 16 10.81 -7.27 -33.81
CA GLY A 16 10.53 -8.10 -34.99
C GLY A 16 10.16 -9.56 -34.68
N LEU A 17 9.73 -9.87 -33.46
CA LEU A 17 9.49 -11.24 -33.01
C LEU A 17 8.04 -11.67 -33.28
N THR A 18 7.85 -12.91 -33.72
CA THR A 18 6.53 -13.54 -33.70
C THR A 18 6.18 -14.01 -32.29
N GLN A 19 4.89 -14.22 -32.00
CA GLN A 19 4.48 -14.83 -30.71
C GLN A 19 5.13 -16.20 -30.52
N LYS A 20 5.32 -16.96 -31.60
CA LYS A 20 5.96 -18.28 -31.57
C LYS A 20 7.45 -18.17 -31.24
N ASN A 21 8.17 -17.22 -31.85
CA ASN A 21 9.59 -17.01 -31.57
C ASN A 21 9.81 -16.64 -30.10
N LEU A 22 9.04 -15.68 -29.59
CA LEU A 22 9.18 -15.24 -28.21
C LEU A 22 8.76 -16.33 -27.20
N SER A 23 7.70 -17.10 -27.49
CA SER A 23 7.33 -18.22 -26.63
C SER A 23 8.42 -19.30 -26.56
N ASN A 24 9.12 -19.55 -27.66
CA ASN A 24 10.23 -20.50 -27.68
C ASN A 24 11.41 -19.97 -26.83
N MET A 25 11.74 -18.67 -26.92
CA MET A 25 12.78 -18.04 -26.08
C MET A 25 12.46 -18.12 -24.58
N LEU A 26 11.18 -18.06 -24.23
CA LEU A 26 10.69 -18.15 -22.85
C LEU A 26 10.48 -19.58 -22.37
N ASN A 27 10.67 -20.58 -23.24
CA ASN A 27 10.37 -21.99 -23.00
C ASN A 27 8.92 -22.24 -22.53
N ILE A 28 7.95 -21.68 -23.26
CA ILE A 28 6.51 -21.83 -23.02
C ILE A 28 5.76 -22.10 -24.33
N SER A 29 4.49 -22.51 -24.24
CA SER A 29 3.66 -22.65 -25.44
C SER A 29 3.28 -21.28 -26.03
N GLN A 30 3.10 -21.21 -27.36
CA GLN A 30 2.65 -20.00 -28.04
C GLN A 30 1.30 -19.52 -27.48
N GLY A 31 0.39 -20.45 -27.17
CA GLY A 31 -0.91 -20.14 -26.57
C GLY A 31 -0.78 -19.50 -25.19
N ALA A 32 0.19 -19.94 -24.37
CA ALA A 32 0.46 -19.32 -23.08
C ALA A 32 0.92 -17.86 -23.25
N TYR A 33 1.86 -17.61 -24.16
CA TYR A 33 2.31 -16.24 -24.45
C TYR A 33 1.18 -15.37 -25.03
N ALA A 34 0.37 -15.91 -25.94
CA ALA A 34 -0.76 -15.18 -26.53
C ALA A 34 -1.76 -14.74 -25.46
N ARG A 35 -2.05 -15.59 -24.47
CA ARG A 35 -2.89 -15.23 -23.32
C ARG A 35 -2.34 -14.03 -22.53
N TRP A 36 -1.02 -13.85 -22.47
CA TRP A 36 -0.41 -12.67 -21.85
C TRP A 36 -0.70 -11.41 -22.65
N GLU A 37 -0.50 -11.42 -23.97
CA GLU A 37 -0.81 -10.26 -24.83
C GLU A 37 -2.30 -9.91 -24.90
N TYR A 38 -3.18 -10.89 -24.64
CA TYR A 38 -4.62 -10.67 -24.52
C TYR A 38 -5.08 -10.30 -23.10
N GLY A 39 -4.16 -10.19 -22.13
CA GLY A 39 -4.49 -9.86 -20.74
C GLY A 39 -5.31 -10.93 -20.02
N LYS A 40 -5.25 -12.19 -20.46
CA LYS A 40 -5.99 -13.32 -19.86
C LYS A 40 -5.25 -13.96 -18.68
N CYS A 41 -3.94 -13.82 -18.63
CA CYS A 41 -3.12 -14.16 -17.46
C CYS A 41 -1.79 -13.41 -17.53
N GLU A 42 -1.04 -13.48 -16.44
CA GLU A 42 0.26 -12.83 -16.29
C GLU A 42 1.39 -13.87 -16.28
N PRO A 43 2.61 -13.49 -16.70
CA PRO A 43 3.79 -14.33 -16.49
C PRO A 43 4.14 -14.43 -15.00
N ASN A 44 4.83 -15.50 -14.62
CA ASN A 44 5.47 -15.57 -13.31
C ASN A 44 6.73 -14.68 -13.26
N PHE A 45 7.34 -14.54 -12.08
CA PHE A 45 8.52 -13.68 -11.88
C PHE A 45 9.72 -14.06 -12.77
N GLU A 46 9.97 -15.35 -12.99
CA GLU A 46 11.06 -15.81 -13.85
C GLU A 46 10.83 -15.32 -15.29
N LYS A 47 9.64 -15.57 -15.85
CA LYS A 47 9.33 -15.14 -17.23
C LYS A 47 9.23 -13.63 -17.36
N LEU A 48 8.77 -12.94 -16.33
CA LEU A 48 8.79 -11.47 -16.28
C LEU A 48 10.22 -10.92 -16.35
N SER A 49 11.15 -11.49 -15.58
CA SER A 49 12.56 -11.11 -15.63
C SER A 49 13.17 -11.40 -17.00
N MET A 50 12.87 -12.56 -17.60
CA MET A 50 13.30 -12.87 -18.96
C MET A 50 12.76 -11.87 -19.99
N LEU A 51 11.49 -11.47 -19.90
CA LEU A 51 10.88 -10.48 -20.79
C LEU A 51 11.59 -9.13 -20.69
N ALA A 52 11.91 -8.68 -19.48
CA ALA A 52 12.69 -7.46 -19.26
C ALA A 52 14.06 -7.53 -19.98
N CYS A 53 14.78 -8.64 -19.85
CA CYS A 53 16.04 -8.86 -20.56
C CYS A 53 15.87 -8.93 -22.09
N ILE A 54 14.87 -9.65 -22.60
CA ILE A 54 14.64 -9.81 -24.06
C ILE A 54 14.31 -8.47 -24.71
N PHE A 55 13.51 -7.65 -24.02
CA PHE A 55 13.08 -6.35 -24.54
C PHE A 55 14.05 -5.22 -24.25
N ASP A 56 15.06 -5.46 -23.40
CA ASP A 56 16.04 -4.44 -22.97
C ASP A 56 15.35 -3.26 -22.26
N VAL A 57 14.48 -3.59 -21.30
CA VAL A 57 13.73 -2.63 -20.50
C VAL A 57 13.74 -3.03 -19.03
N SER A 58 13.47 -2.09 -18.12
CA SER A 58 13.30 -2.43 -16.71
C SER A 58 11.98 -3.16 -16.44
N ILE A 59 11.94 -3.97 -15.39
CA ILE A 59 10.69 -4.57 -14.89
C ILE A 59 9.69 -3.47 -14.51
N ASP A 60 10.17 -2.37 -13.93
CA ASP A 60 9.34 -1.22 -13.56
C ASP A 60 8.63 -0.61 -14.77
N PHE A 61 9.32 -0.53 -15.92
CA PHE A 61 8.70 -0.06 -17.15
C PHE A 61 7.56 -0.99 -17.59
N LEU A 62 7.79 -2.31 -17.57
CA LEU A 62 6.73 -3.28 -17.90
C LEU A 62 5.53 -3.14 -16.97
N LEU A 63 5.77 -2.97 -15.67
CA LEU A 63 4.75 -2.94 -14.62
C LEU A 63 4.24 -1.54 -14.23
N SER A 64 4.53 -0.49 -15.01
CA SER A 64 4.29 0.89 -14.56
C SER A 64 2.84 1.17 -14.12
N GLU A 65 1.83 0.59 -14.79
CA GLU A 65 0.41 0.68 -14.41
C GLU A 65 0.16 0.03 -13.04
N ASN A 66 0.65 -1.20 -12.85
CA ASN A 66 0.52 -1.91 -11.58
C ASN A 66 1.24 -1.19 -10.44
N LEU A 67 2.37 -0.53 -10.72
CA LEU A 67 3.10 0.28 -9.75
C LEU A 67 2.29 1.52 -9.33
N GLU A 68 1.66 2.22 -10.27
CA GLU A 68 0.78 3.35 -9.96
C GLU A 68 -0.40 2.93 -9.08
N ILE A 69 -1.08 1.85 -9.46
CA ILE A 69 -2.20 1.27 -8.67
C ILE A 69 -1.72 0.89 -7.27
N SER A 70 -0.60 0.17 -7.17
CA SER A 70 -0.05 -0.27 -5.88
C SER A 70 0.32 0.92 -5.00
N LYS A 71 0.87 1.99 -5.59
CA LYS A 71 1.21 3.23 -4.88
C LYS A 71 -0.04 3.93 -4.38
N GLU A 72 -1.08 4.05 -5.21
CA GLU A 72 -2.36 4.64 -4.80
C GLU A 72 -2.99 3.84 -3.66
N THR A 73 -3.06 2.51 -3.78
CA THR A 73 -3.56 1.62 -2.73
C THR A 73 -2.76 1.77 -1.43
N TYR A 74 -1.42 1.80 -1.51
CA TYR A 74 -0.58 2.00 -0.34
C TYR A 74 -0.85 3.34 0.34
N LEU A 75 -1.00 4.42 -0.44
CA LEU A 75 -1.28 5.76 0.11
C LEU A 75 -2.64 5.79 0.81
N LYS A 76 -3.68 5.18 0.22
CA LYS A 76 -5.01 5.04 0.85
C LYS A 76 -4.92 4.28 2.18
N LEU A 77 -4.28 3.10 2.18
CA LEU A 77 -4.09 2.30 3.39
C LEU A 77 -3.29 3.05 4.47
N LYS A 78 -2.29 3.85 4.07
CA LYS A 78 -1.50 4.66 4.98
C LYS A 78 -2.31 5.78 5.60
N GLU A 79 -3.19 6.41 4.84
CA GLU A 79 -4.11 7.44 5.31
C GLU A 79 -5.16 6.86 6.27
N GLU A 80 -5.79 5.74 5.91
CA GLU A 80 -6.72 5.00 6.78
C GLU A 80 -6.07 4.62 8.12
N LYS A 81 -4.84 4.07 8.08
CA LYS A 81 -4.10 3.73 9.31
C LYS A 81 -3.69 4.96 10.11
N LYS A 82 -3.38 6.09 9.47
CA LYS A 82 -3.09 7.34 10.17
C LYS A 82 -4.31 7.78 10.98
N ASN A 83 -5.50 7.64 10.41
CA ASN A 83 -6.75 8.03 11.07
C ASN A 83 -7.17 7.05 12.17
N LEU A 84 -6.76 5.78 12.08
CA LEU A 84 -7.18 4.75 13.05
C LEU A 84 -6.76 5.05 14.50
N PHE A 85 -5.55 5.59 14.70
CA PHE A 85 -5.10 6.04 16.03
C PHE A 85 -6.05 7.09 16.61
N SER A 86 -6.33 8.13 15.83
CA SER A 86 -7.17 9.26 16.23
C SER A 86 -8.62 8.84 16.51
N VAL A 87 -9.14 7.91 15.69
CA VAL A 87 -10.46 7.30 15.88
C VAL A 87 -10.51 6.50 17.18
N ARG A 88 -9.56 5.58 17.40
CA ARG A 88 -9.53 4.75 18.62
C ARG A 88 -9.34 5.57 19.88
N LEU A 89 -8.50 6.61 19.82
CA LEU A 89 -8.32 7.53 20.94
C LEU A 89 -9.64 8.24 21.29
N LYS A 90 -10.36 8.73 20.28
CA LYS A 90 -11.67 9.37 20.46
C LYS A 90 -12.72 8.39 20.98
N GLU A 91 -12.75 7.17 20.47
CA GLU A 91 -13.65 6.10 20.94
C GLU A 91 -13.40 5.77 22.40
N LEU A 92 -12.14 5.54 22.80
CA LEU A 92 -11.76 5.27 24.18
C LEU A 92 -12.20 6.40 25.11
N ARG A 93 -11.95 7.66 24.74
CA ARG A 93 -12.38 8.82 25.51
C ARG A 93 -13.89 8.84 25.71
N LEU A 94 -14.66 8.65 24.64
CA LEU A 94 -16.12 8.67 24.68
C LEU A 94 -16.70 7.50 25.47
N GLN A 95 -16.12 6.31 25.36
CA GLN A 95 -16.51 5.12 26.13
C GLN A 95 -16.34 5.31 27.64
N HIS A 96 -15.33 6.09 28.05
CA HIS A 96 -15.07 6.42 29.44
C HIS A 96 -15.76 7.71 29.90
N GLY A 97 -16.54 8.36 29.03
CA GLY A 97 -17.35 9.54 29.37
C GLY A 97 -16.57 10.84 29.55
N PHE A 98 -15.31 10.92 29.11
CA PHE A 98 -14.49 12.12 29.28
C PHE A 98 -14.71 13.15 28.16
N SER A 99 -14.69 14.44 28.52
CA SER A 99 -14.45 15.55 27.59
C SER A 99 -12.98 15.61 27.14
N GLN A 100 -12.70 16.39 26.09
CA GLN A 100 -11.31 16.58 25.63
C GLN A 100 -10.47 17.30 26.68
N GLU A 101 -11.07 18.26 27.39
CA GLU A 101 -10.47 19.00 28.50
C GLU A 101 -10.10 18.07 29.66
N GLU A 102 -11.05 17.25 30.15
CA GLU A 102 -10.82 16.35 31.28
C GLU A 102 -9.73 15.33 31.00
N LEU A 103 -9.74 14.69 29.83
CA LEU A 103 -8.72 13.70 29.50
C LEU A 103 -7.34 14.33 29.25
N ALA A 104 -7.30 15.55 28.71
CA ALA A 104 -6.06 16.29 28.56
C ALA A 104 -5.43 16.61 29.93
N GLU A 105 -6.25 16.98 30.91
CA GLU A 105 -5.81 17.21 32.29
C GLU A 105 -5.25 15.93 32.92
N GLN A 106 -5.93 14.78 32.77
CA GLN A 106 -5.45 13.48 33.27
C GLN A 106 -4.10 13.06 32.66
N ILE A 107 -3.90 13.31 31.36
CA ILE A 107 -2.64 12.99 30.66
C ILE A 107 -1.54 14.03 30.94
N GLY A 108 -1.89 15.20 31.50
CA GLY A 108 -0.97 16.29 31.79
C GLY A 108 -0.57 17.11 30.55
N ILE A 109 -1.52 17.34 29.65
CA ILE A 109 -1.31 18.13 28.42
C ILE A 109 -2.38 19.20 28.25
N LYS A 110 -2.14 20.16 27.34
CA LYS A 110 -3.14 21.16 26.97
C LYS A 110 -4.24 20.53 26.13
N GLN A 111 -5.48 20.95 26.35
CA GLN A 111 -6.62 20.44 25.59
C GLN A 111 -6.47 20.57 24.07
N ASN A 112 -5.89 21.68 23.59
CA ASN A 112 -5.66 21.88 22.16
C ASN A 112 -4.73 20.80 21.56
N SER A 113 -3.74 20.34 22.34
CA SER A 113 -2.83 19.27 21.94
C SER A 113 -3.56 17.94 21.84
N TYR A 114 -4.46 17.66 22.79
CA TYR A 114 -5.30 16.47 22.78
C TYR A 114 -6.27 16.48 21.58
N SER A 115 -6.92 17.63 21.35
CA SER A 115 -7.82 17.83 20.20
C SER A 115 -7.08 17.62 18.87
N ASP A 116 -5.84 18.09 18.74
CA ASP A 116 -5.03 17.88 17.54
C ASP A 116 -4.69 16.40 17.31
N TRP A 117 -4.63 15.57 18.36
CA TRP A 117 -4.44 14.12 18.24
C TRP A 117 -5.70 13.42 17.72
N GLU A 118 -6.88 13.73 18.26
CA GLU A 118 -8.16 13.16 17.81
C GLU A 118 -8.54 13.60 16.39
N ASN A 119 -8.03 14.74 15.94
CA ASN A 119 -8.23 15.25 14.59
C ASN A 119 -7.11 14.85 13.61
N GLY A 120 -6.12 14.06 14.05
CA GLY A 120 -5.04 13.54 13.19
C GLY A 120 -4.03 14.59 12.69
N LYS A 121 -4.03 15.79 13.29
CA LYS A 121 -3.13 16.90 12.92
C LYS A 121 -1.70 16.64 13.37
N CYS A 122 -1.51 16.11 14.58
CA CYS A 122 -0.21 15.69 15.08
C CYS A 122 -0.33 14.39 15.89
N LYS A 123 0.82 13.75 16.15
CA LYS A 123 0.89 12.55 16.98
C LYS A 123 1.52 12.88 18.35
N PRO A 124 1.07 12.25 19.44
CA PRO A 124 1.80 12.28 20.70
C PRO A 124 3.21 11.71 20.54
N ASN A 125 4.13 12.15 21.40
CA ASN A 125 5.43 11.52 21.53
C ASN A 125 5.30 10.17 22.27
N TYR A 126 6.40 9.43 22.34
CA TYR A 126 6.40 8.08 22.94
C TYR A 126 5.94 8.08 24.41
N GLU A 127 6.44 9.02 25.24
CA GLU A 127 6.03 9.12 26.65
C GLU A 127 4.51 9.32 26.82
N LYS A 128 3.91 10.17 25.99
CA LYS A 128 2.45 10.42 26.04
C LYS A 128 1.65 9.23 25.50
N LEU A 129 2.19 8.48 24.54
CA LEU A 129 1.59 7.25 24.05
C LEU A 129 1.52 6.18 25.15
N GLU A 130 2.59 6.01 25.91
CA GLU A 130 2.61 5.11 27.07
C GLU A 130 1.56 5.53 28.11
N LYS A 131 1.50 6.82 28.46
CA LYS A 131 0.47 7.34 29.39
C LYS A 131 -0.97 7.06 28.92
N ILE A 132 -1.25 7.23 27.63
CA ILE A 132 -2.57 6.92 27.06
C ILE A 132 -2.86 5.41 27.15
N ALA A 133 -1.89 4.58 26.76
CA ALA A 133 -2.01 3.13 26.79
C ALA A 133 -2.27 2.61 28.21
N ASP A 134 -1.50 3.10 29.18
CA ASP A 134 -1.63 2.75 30.59
C ASP A 134 -2.96 3.22 31.18
N PHE A 135 -3.37 4.47 30.88
CA PHE A 135 -4.62 5.05 31.36
C PHE A 135 -5.84 4.24 30.93
N PHE A 136 -5.88 3.80 29.66
CA PHE A 136 -6.98 3.02 29.11
C PHE A 136 -6.80 1.50 29.24
N GLY A 137 -5.66 1.02 29.74
CA GLY A 137 -5.36 -0.41 29.83
C GLY A 137 -5.29 -1.12 28.47
N VAL A 138 -4.84 -0.43 27.42
CA VAL A 138 -4.74 -0.98 26.06
C VAL A 138 -3.28 -1.04 25.60
N SER A 139 -2.95 -1.97 24.70
CA SER A 139 -1.61 -1.99 24.09
C SER A 139 -1.45 -0.89 23.04
N LEU A 140 -0.21 -0.43 22.83
CA LEU A 140 0.11 0.46 21.70
C LEU A 140 -0.24 -0.21 20.36
N ASP A 141 -0.03 -1.52 20.24
CA ASP A 141 -0.41 -2.26 19.03
C ASP A 141 -1.91 -2.14 18.76
N TRP A 142 -2.76 -2.32 19.78
CA TRP A 142 -4.18 -2.07 19.66
C TRP A 142 -4.43 -0.60 19.32
N LEU A 143 -3.80 0.37 19.97
CA LEU A 143 -4.06 1.79 19.68
C LEU A 143 -3.75 2.17 18.22
N PHE A 144 -2.81 1.47 17.57
CA PHE A 144 -2.44 1.66 16.16
C PHE A 144 -3.07 0.63 15.19
N GLY A 145 -3.97 -0.23 15.67
CA GLY A 145 -4.70 -1.18 14.82
C GLY A 145 -3.91 -2.41 14.37
N ARG A 146 -2.83 -2.76 15.07
CA ARG A 146 -2.18 -4.05 14.93
C ARG A 146 -2.93 -5.07 15.80
N LYS A 147 -3.17 -6.25 15.22
CA LYS A 147 -3.78 -7.40 15.91
C LYS A 147 -2.69 -8.26 16.52
#